data_AF-A0A7J5YP68-F1
#
_entry.id   AF-A0A7J5YP68-F1
#
_cell.length_a   1.000
_cell.length_b   1.000
_cell.length_c   1.000
_cell.angle_alpha   90.00
_cell.angle_beta   90.00
_cell.angle_gamma   90.00
#
_symmetry.space_group_name_H-M   'P 1'
#
loop_
_entity.id
_entity.type
_entity.pdbx_description
1 polymer ?
#
loop_
_entity_poly.entity_id
_entity_poly.type
_entity_poly.pdbx_seq_one_letter_code
_entity_poly.pdbx_strand_id
1 'polypeptide(L)'
;MGLLSCVVPLLLLLCGAAPLEAAPAKSSYLPGTGRFWHITDLHLDPTYNLTPDPTKVAPPLKESRPPTPACSETSCVTHPTASSNSPPHVPAGELSTDLVVQDQMPTSTNAVYRAAAELWRPWLQNEALLTLSQGGFYSQLVKPGLRVVSLNTILYYGPNKKHNERLVSIFRKYSDIIAGHFYGHTHQDSIMVLLDQQGKPVNSLFVSPAVTPIKSLLQPYSNNPAFRMYLYDTEDFSMQDIWQYFLNLTEANERQSAAWRREYVLREAFGLADLKPLSLLKLGLSFMEQSTAFDSYFKHFMVGYDTSFTCGGACKISQVCAMLYLDQLSYSRCVEKGGW
;
A
#
# COMPACT_ATOMS: atom_id res chain seq x y z
N MET A 1 12.49 -76.95 -3.68
CA MET A 1 11.86 -76.50 -2.42
C MET A 1 12.98 -75.95 -1.55
N GLY A 2 13.14 -74.68 -1.19
CA GLY A 2 12.44 -73.42 -1.45
C GLY A 2 13.42 -72.29 -1.10
N LEU A 3 13.31 -71.17 -1.81
CA LEU A 3 14.06 -69.93 -1.55
C LEU A 3 13.48 -69.24 -0.31
N LEU A 4 14.29 -68.99 0.73
CA LEU A 4 13.96 -67.99 1.76
C LEU A 4 14.55 -66.64 1.33
N SER A 5 13.71 -65.80 0.73
CA SER A 5 13.96 -64.37 0.60
C SER A 5 13.31 -63.67 1.79
N CYS A 6 14.10 -62.93 2.56
CA CYS A 6 13.62 -62.05 3.62
C CYS A 6 12.73 -60.95 3.02
N VAL A 7 11.43 -61.05 3.22
CA VAL A 7 10.49 -59.95 2.98
C VAL A 7 10.24 -59.26 4.31
N VAL A 8 10.85 -58.08 4.47
CA VAL A 8 10.49 -57.11 5.51
C VAL A 8 9.20 -56.41 5.05
N PRO A 9 8.11 -56.39 5.83
CA PRO A 9 6.94 -55.61 5.47
C PRO A 9 7.23 -54.13 5.76
N LEU A 10 7.35 -53.35 4.69
CA LEU A 10 7.35 -51.90 4.70
C LEU A 10 5.97 -51.42 5.19
N LEU A 11 5.86 -51.09 6.48
CA LEU A 11 4.71 -50.40 7.04
C LEU A 11 4.67 -48.99 6.44
N LEU A 12 3.88 -48.81 5.38
CA LEU A 12 3.50 -47.51 4.85
C LEU A 12 2.66 -46.79 5.92
N LEU A 13 3.31 -45.88 6.66
CA LEU A 13 2.63 -44.79 7.35
C LEU A 13 1.99 -43.89 6.29
N LEU A 14 0.74 -44.18 5.96
CA LEU A 14 -0.20 -43.23 5.36
C LEU A 14 -0.46 -42.14 6.40
N CYS A 15 0.45 -41.17 6.53
CA CYS A 15 0.08 -39.84 7.00
C CYS A 15 -0.91 -39.30 5.97
N GLY A 16 -2.20 -39.36 6.30
CA GLY A 16 -3.25 -38.76 5.50
C GLY A 16 -2.91 -37.30 5.26
N ALA A 17 -2.54 -36.98 4.02
CA ALA A 17 -2.69 -35.63 3.51
C ALA A 17 -4.19 -35.34 3.60
N ALA A 18 -4.59 -34.54 4.58
CA ALA A 18 -5.92 -33.95 4.58
C ALA A 18 -6.10 -33.29 3.22
N PRO A 19 -7.16 -33.61 2.46
CA PRO A 19 -7.45 -32.87 1.25
C PRO A 19 -7.54 -31.40 1.65
N LEU A 20 -6.76 -30.53 1.00
CA LEU A 20 -7.02 -29.09 1.04
C LEU A 20 -8.36 -28.91 0.31
N GLU A 21 -9.44 -29.08 1.05
CA GLU A 21 -10.78 -28.89 0.55
C GLU A 21 -10.85 -27.42 0.17
N ALA A 22 -10.95 -27.16 -1.13
CA ALA A 22 -11.16 -25.83 -1.65
C ALA A 22 -12.39 -25.28 -0.93
N ALA A 23 -12.18 -24.25 -0.10
CA ALA A 23 -13.27 -23.55 0.55
C ALA A 23 -14.33 -23.24 -0.52
N PRO A 24 -15.63 -23.47 -0.24
CA PRO A 24 -16.66 -23.36 -1.26
C PRO A 24 -16.55 -21.99 -1.93
N ALA A 25 -16.43 -21.98 -3.26
CA ALA A 25 -16.32 -20.79 -4.11
C ALA A 25 -17.61 -19.94 -4.15
N LYS A 26 -18.44 -20.08 -3.11
CA LYS A 26 -19.57 -19.22 -2.79
C LYS A 26 -19.39 -18.82 -1.34
N SER A 27 -18.64 -17.74 -1.14
CA SER A 27 -18.72 -17.03 0.14
C SER A 27 -20.19 -16.75 0.41
N SER A 28 -20.64 -17.13 1.61
CA SER A 28 -22.01 -17.04 2.10
C SER A 28 -22.42 -15.58 2.30
N TYR A 29 -22.44 -14.82 1.22
CA TYR A 29 -22.82 -13.42 1.25
C TYR A 29 -24.34 -13.35 1.32
N LEU A 30 -24.85 -12.72 2.39
CA LEU A 30 -26.27 -12.48 2.56
C LEU A 30 -26.74 -11.44 1.52
N PRO A 31 -27.66 -11.79 0.61
CA PRO A 31 -28.24 -10.85 -0.34
C PRO A 31 -28.85 -9.65 0.40
N GLY A 32 -28.49 -8.43 0.01
CA GLY A 32 -28.98 -7.19 0.63
C GLY A 32 -28.08 -6.57 1.71
N THR A 33 -26.95 -7.19 2.05
CA THR A 33 -25.96 -6.58 2.96
C THR A 33 -25.05 -5.63 2.19
N GLY A 34 -25.04 -4.34 2.55
CA GLY A 34 -24.14 -3.36 1.96
C GLY A 34 -22.68 -3.67 2.28
N ARG A 35 -21.77 -3.37 1.34
CA ARG A 35 -20.33 -3.55 1.48
C ARG A 35 -19.62 -2.21 1.50
N PHE A 36 -18.37 -2.23 1.95
CA PHE A 36 -17.56 -1.04 1.88
C PHE A 36 -16.13 -1.24 1.40
N TRP A 37 -15.62 -0.17 0.79
CA TRP A 37 -14.20 0.03 0.53
C TRP A 37 -13.61 0.89 1.62
N HIS A 38 -12.47 0.45 2.12
CA HIS A 38 -11.68 1.19 3.09
C HIS A 38 -10.54 1.93 2.38
N ILE A 39 -10.43 3.24 2.57
CA ILE A 39 -9.40 4.07 1.92
C ILE A 39 -8.72 4.98 2.95
N THR A 40 -7.40 5.15 2.84
CA THR A 40 -6.63 6.12 3.63
C THR A 40 -5.70 6.90 2.71
N ASP A 41 -5.02 7.91 3.25
CA ASP A 41 -3.98 8.66 2.54
C ASP A 41 -4.51 9.38 1.29
N LEU A 42 -5.65 10.06 1.45
CA LEU A 42 -6.27 10.82 0.39
C LEU A 42 -5.57 12.17 0.25
N HIS A 43 -4.87 12.36 -0.86
CA HIS A 43 -4.36 13.66 -1.29
C HIS A 43 -5.27 14.22 -2.37
N LEU A 44 -5.64 15.50 -2.23
CA LEU A 44 -6.34 16.21 -3.28
C LEU A 44 -5.34 16.98 -4.15
N ASP A 45 -5.39 16.74 -5.45
CA ASP A 45 -4.79 17.62 -6.45
C ASP A 45 -5.86 18.58 -6.99
N PRO A 46 -5.92 19.85 -6.53
CA PRO A 46 -6.91 20.83 -6.98
C PRO A 46 -6.66 21.28 -8.43
N THR A 47 -5.56 20.87 -9.05
CA THR A 47 -5.23 21.17 -10.45
C THR A 47 -5.48 20.00 -11.40
N TYR A 48 -6.00 18.88 -10.87
CA TYR A 48 -6.36 17.70 -11.65
C TYR A 48 -7.50 18.00 -12.63
N ASN A 49 -7.24 17.81 -13.93
CA ASN A 49 -8.23 17.93 -14.98
C ASN A 49 -8.51 16.55 -15.59
N LEU A 50 -9.78 16.12 -15.57
CA LEU A 50 -10.23 14.94 -16.30
C LEU A 50 -10.03 15.17 -17.80
N THR A 51 -9.14 14.40 -18.40
CA THR A 51 -8.75 14.49 -19.80
C THR A 51 -8.74 13.09 -20.43
N PRO A 52 -9.28 12.91 -21.66
CA PRO A 52 -9.16 11.65 -22.39
C PRO A 52 -7.72 11.26 -22.71
N ASP A 53 -6.81 12.23 -22.63
CA ASP A 53 -5.38 12.07 -22.86
C ASP A 53 -4.64 11.89 -21.53
N PRO A 54 -4.20 10.67 -21.17
CA PRO A 54 -3.56 10.38 -19.88
C PRO A 54 -2.20 11.07 -19.70
N THR A 55 -1.61 11.68 -20.75
CA THR A 55 -0.34 12.39 -20.65
C THR A 55 -0.44 13.78 -20.00
N LYS A 56 -1.67 14.32 -19.90
CA LYS A 56 -1.95 15.67 -19.36
C LYS A 56 -2.43 15.66 -17.91
N VAL A 57 -2.27 14.53 -17.23
CA VAL A 57 -2.83 14.27 -15.90
C VAL A 57 -1.95 14.84 -14.78
N ALA A 58 -0.70 15.21 -15.07
CA ALA A 58 0.21 15.88 -14.14
C ALA A 58 0.49 17.32 -14.58
N PRO A 59 0.62 18.29 -13.65
CA PRO A 59 1.00 19.65 -14.02
C PRO A 59 2.39 19.64 -14.70
N PRO A 60 2.60 20.43 -15.77
CA PRO A 60 3.93 20.64 -16.31
C PRO A 60 4.79 21.29 -15.24
N LEU A 61 6.01 20.76 -15.02
CA LEU A 61 7.05 21.38 -14.21
C LEU A 61 7.35 22.77 -14.79
N LYS A 62 6.65 23.81 -14.34
CA LYS A 62 7.06 25.18 -14.60
C LYS A 62 8.32 25.42 -13.78
N GLU A 63 9.42 25.74 -14.47
CA GLU A 63 10.62 26.33 -13.86
C GLU A 63 10.24 27.58 -13.04
N SER A 64 9.99 27.42 -11.75
CA SER A 64 10.10 28.53 -10.81
C SER A 64 11.55 28.55 -10.33
N ARG A 65 12.42 29.19 -11.11
CA ARG A 65 13.75 29.58 -10.65
C ARG A 65 13.54 30.59 -9.51
N PRO A 66 13.95 30.32 -8.26
CA PRO A 66 13.82 31.32 -7.19
C PRO A 66 14.71 32.53 -7.53
N PRO A 67 14.29 33.76 -7.21
CA PRO A 67 15.15 34.91 -7.37
C PRO A 67 16.39 34.73 -6.47
N THR A 68 17.58 34.79 -7.08
CA THR A 68 18.87 34.80 -6.37
C THR A 68 18.88 35.89 -5.30
N PRO A 69 19.22 35.59 -4.04
CA PRO A 69 19.46 36.63 -3.06
C PRO A 69 20.76 37.36 -3.40
N ALA A 70 20.68 38.68 -3.56
CA ALA A 70 21.86 39.53 -3.56
C ALA A 70 22.40 39.64 -2.12
N CYS A 71 23.43 38.86 -1.80
CA CYS A 71 24.20 39.07 -0.58
C CYS A 71 25.38 40.00 -0.88
N SER A 72 25.31 41.24 -0.38
CA SER A 72 26.46 42.13 -0.26
C SER A 72 27.33 41.71 0.92
N GLU A 73 28.64 41.72 0.71
CA GLU A 73 29.69 41.46 1.69
C GLU A 73 29.49 42.24 2.99
N THR A 74 29.31 41.55 4.13
CA THR A 74 30.18 41.69 5.32
C THR A 74 29.74 40.78 6.48
N SER A 75 30.74 40.11 7.04
CA SER A 75 30.78 39.55 8.40
C SER A 75 30.12 38.18 8.66
N CYS A 76 30.84 37.12 8.29
CA CYS A 76 30.78 35.85 9.01
C CYS A 76 31.47 36.01 10.38
N VAL A 77 30.77 35.77 11.47
CA VAL A 77 31.37 35.57 12.80
C VAL A 77 31.26 34.10 13.18
N THR A 78 32.41 33.47 13.37
CA THR A 78 32.57 32.11 13.89
C THR A 78 32.77 32.14 15.41
N HIS A 79 32.26 31.13 16.12
CA HIS A 79 32.80 30.51 17.37
C HIS A 79 31.80 29.48 17.94
N PRO A 80 32.19 28.54 18.84
CA PRO A 80 33.07 27.40 18.60
C PRO A 80 32.37 26.06 18.98
N THR A 81 33.04 24.95 18.69
CA THR A 81 32.59 23.56 18.90
C THR A 81 32.29 23.20 20.36
N ALA A 82 31.16 22.53 20.59
CA ALA A 82 30.91 21.69 21.76
C ALA A 82 30.35 20.33 21.30
N SER A 83 31.02 19.26 21.74
CA SER A 83 30.59 17.88 21.54
C SER A 83 29.39 17.55 22.42
N SER A 84 28.37 16.90 21.85
CA SER A 84 27.80 15.65 22.37
C SER A 84 26.51 15.31 21.61
N ASN A 85 26.48 14.08 21.09
CA ASN A 85 25.34 13.25 20.72
C ASN A 85 23.97 13.94 20.56
N SER A 86 23.69 14.39 19.33
CA SER A 86 22.42 14.26 18.60
C SER A 86 22.55 15.00 17.26
N PRO A 87 22.13 14.42 16.13
CA PRO A 87 21.70 15.29 15.04
C PRO A 87 20.50 14.75 14.23
N PRO A 88 19.83 15.57 13.41
CA PRO A 88 19.24 16.86 13.77
C PRO A 88 17.84 17.04 13.14
N HIS A 89 16.96 17.78 13.83
CA HIS A 89 15.86 18.46 13.14
C HIS A 89 16.47 19.54 12.21
N VAL A 90 16.14 19.47 10.92
CA VAL A 90 16.31 20.56 9.94
C VAL A 90 15.04 20.60 9.08
N PRO A 91 14.42 21.79 8.89
CA PRO A 91 13.12 21.92 8.25
C PRO A 91 13.27 21.79 6.74
N ALA A 92 12.63 20.77 6.15
CA ALA A 92 12.44 20.67 4.72
C ALA A 92 11.08 21.29 4.38
N GLY A 93 11.10 22.55 3.95
CA GLY A 93 9.97 23.17 3.28
C GLY A 93 9.75 22.53 1.91
N GLU A 94 8.46 22.45 1.56
CA GLU A 94 7.91 22.27 0.21
C GLU A 94 8.01 20.86 -0.40
N LEU A 95 7.17 19.93 0.05
CA LEU A 95 5.83 19.69 -0.52
C LEU A 95 5.16 18.50 0.23
N SER A 96 4.58 18.76 1.40
CA SER A 96 3.47 17.96 1.95
C SER A 96 2.39 18.94 2.39
N THR A 97 1.29 19.03 1.65
CA THR A 97 0.42 20.22 1.63
C THR A 97 -0.73 20.21 2.63
N ASP A 98 -0.84 19.24 3.54
CA ASP A 98 -1.81 19.29 4.61
C ASP A 98 -1.16 19.89 5.88
N LEU A 99 -1.23 21.22 5.96
CA LEU A 99 -0.60 22.11 6.95
C LEU A 99 -0.98 21.80 8.40
N VAL A 100 -0.28 20.86 9.03
CA VAL A 100 0.11 20.86 10.44
C VAL A 100 1.53 20.29 10.48
N VAL A 101 2.35 20.60 11.49
CA VAL A 101 3.67 19.97 11.72
C VAL A 101 3.57 18.49 11.33
N GLN A 102 4.36 18.07 10.35
CA GLN A 102 4.31 16.74 9.74
C GLN A 102 4.07 15.70 10.85
N ASP A 103 2.98 14.94 10.74
CA ASP A 103 2.56 13.89 11.67
C ASP A 103 1.85 14.31 12.97
N GLN A 104 1.32 15.55 13.10
CA GLN A 104 0.59 16.00 14.30
C GLN A 104 -0.86 16.44 14.04
N MET A 105 -1.65 15.66 13.31
CA MET A 105 -3.07 15.97 13.18
C MET A 105 -3.81 15.72 14.50
N PRO A 106 -4.60 16.68 15.00
CA PRO A 106 -5.31 16.54 16.27
C PRO A 106 -6.52 15.61 16.15
N THR A 107 -6.94 15.05 17.28
CA THR A 107 -8.14 14.20 17.40
C THR A 107 -9.46 14.98 17.47
N SER A 108 -9.38 16.31 17.43
CA SER A 108 -10.51 17.24 17.48
C SER A 108 -10.55 18.14 16.24
N THR A 109 -11.70 18.81 16.04
CA THR A 109 -11.89 19.73 14.92
C THR A 109 -10.81 20.80 14.87
N ASN A 110 -10.35 21.14 13.67
CA ASN A 110 -9.34 22.16 13.45
C ASN A 110 -9.55 22.86 12.10
N ALA A 111 -8.73 23.87 11.82
CA ALA A 111 -8.83 24.65 10.59
C ALA A 111 -8.63 23.81 9.31
N VAL A 112 -7.71 22.84 9.33
CA VAL A 112 -7.42 21.97 8.19
C VAL A 112 -8.61 21.05 7.90
N TYR A 113 -9.16 20.38 8.90
CA TYR A 113 -10.35 19.53 8.72
C TYR A 113 -11.55 20.32 8.17
N ARG A 114 -11.78 21.54 8.67
CA ARG A 114 -12.84 22.41 8.16
C ARG A 114 -12.58 22.86 6.72
N ALA A 115 -11.34 23.24 6.41
CA ALA A 115 -10.97 23.62 5.05
C ALA A 115 -11.11 22.45 4.06
N ALA A 116 -10.67 21.25 4.44
CA ALA A 116 -10.85 20.04 3.66
C ALA A 116 -12.33 19.73 3.43
N ALA A 117 -13.18 19.86 4.46
CA ALA A 117 -14.62 19.68 4.31
C ALA A 117 -15.23 20.69 3.33
N GLU A 118 -14.90 21.98 3.43
CA GLU A 118 -15.40 22.97 2.46
C GLU A 118 -14.91 22.70 1.04
N LEU A 119 -13.65 22.31 0.88
CA LEU A 119 -13.06 22.00 -0.42
C LEU A 119 -13.69 20.75 -1.05
N TRP A 120 -14.01 19.73 -0.25
CA TRP A 120 -14.58 18.46 -0.72
C TRP A 120 -16.11 18.44 -0.75
N ARG A 121 -16.75 19.55 -0.40
CA ARG A 121 -18.20 19.75 -0.42
C ARG A 121 -18.89 19.34 -1.72
N PRO A 122 -18.32 19.52 -2.93
CA PRO A 122 -18.96 19.08 -4.16
C PRO A 122 -19.13 17.54 -4.28
N TRP A 123 -18.39 16.75 -3.50
CA TRP A 123 -18.35 15.28 -3.63
C TRP A 123 -18.97 14.53 -2.45
N LEU A 124 -19.18 15.21 -1.33
CA LEU A 124 -19.58 14.58 -0.06
C LEU A 124 -20.96 15.05 0.41
N GLN A 125 -21.72 14.12 0.99
CA GLN A 125 -22.99 14.46 1.65
C GLN A 125 -22.75 15.12 3.01
N ASN A 126 -23.79 15.78 3.53
CA ASN A 126 -23.70 16.56 4.76
C ASN A 126 -23.16 15.75 5.96
N GLU A 127 -23.53 14.47 6.08
CA GLU A 127 -23.06 13.60 7.15
C GLU A 127 -21.56 13.31 7.03
N ALA A 128 -21.06 13.10 5.80
CA ALA A 128 -19.64 12.87 5.54
C ALA A 128 -18.82 14.15 5.77
N LEU A 129 -19.35 15.31 5.35
CA LEU A 129 -18.74 16.61 5.60
C LEU A 129 -18.64 16.92 7.09
N LEU A 130 -19.67 16.56 7.86
CA LEU A 130 -19.69 16.75 9.31
C LEU A 130 -18.53 15.99 9.98
N THR A 131 -18.40 14.70 9.73
CA THR A 131 -17.33 13.90 10.35
C THR A 131 -15.94 14.29 9.84
N LEU A 132 -15.83 14.65 8.55
CA LEU A 132 -14.59 15.14 7.96
C LEU A 132 -14.11 16.41 8.69
N SER A 133 -15.01 17.38 8.87
CA SER A 133 -14.70 18.64 9.56
C SER A 133 -14.37 18.47 11.05
N GLN A 134 -14.83 17.39 11.67
CA GLN A 134 -14.64 17.10 13.09
C GLN A 134 -13.37 16.30 13.39
N GLY A 135 -12.98 15.37 12.50
CA GLY A 135 -11.91 14.42 12.80
C GLY A 135 -11.11 13.92 11.61
N GLY A 136 -11.31 14.47 10.40
CA GLY A 136 -10.54 14.08 9.22
C GLY A 136 -10.95 12.73 8.59
N PHE A 137 -12.06 12.13 9.03
CA PHE A 137 -12.55 10.84 8.54
C PHE A 137 -14.02 10.95 8.11
N TYR A 138 -14.47 10.08 7.22
CA TYR A 138 -15.87 10.04 6.80
C TYR A 138 -16.30 8.70 6.23
N SER A 139 -17.61 8.52 6.08
CA SER A 139 -18.14 7.47 5.21
C SER A 139 -19.20 8.02 4.28
N GLN A 140 -19.20 7.56 3.03
CA GLN A 140 -20.09 8.04 1.99
C GLN A 140 -20.70 6.86 1.24
N LEU A 141 -22.02 6.84 1.08
CA LEU A 141 -22.65 5.91 0.15
C LEU A 141 -22.33 6.37 -1.27
N VAL A 142 -21.63 5.54 -2.06
CA VAL A 142 -21.25 5.87 -3.44
C VAL A 142 -22.37 5.50 -4.39
N LYS A 143 -22.93 4.31 -4.20
CA LYS A 143 -24.08 3.77 -4.94
C LYS A 143 -24.78 2.73 -4.08
N PRO A 144 -26.02 2.29 -4.43
CA PRO A 144 -26.70 1.23 -3.68
C PRO A 144 -25.78 0.02 -3.49
N GLY A 145 -25.64 -0.42 -2.24
CA GLY A 145 -24.80 -1.56 -1.85
C GLY A 145 -23.31 -1.24 -1.64
N LEU A 146 -22.78 -0.09 -2.06
CA LEU A 146 -21.36 0.26 -1.89
C LEU A 146 -21.16 1.57 -1.12
N ARG A 147 -20.50 1.48 0.02
CA ARG A 147 -20.05 2.60 0.85
C ARG A 147 -18.52 2.73 0.79
N VAL A 148 -18.00 3.95 0.80
CA VAL A 148 -16.58 4.20 1.06
C VAL A 148 -16.44 4.65 2.51
N VAL A 149 -15.44 4.10 3.21
CA VAL A 149 -15.01 4.52 4.55
C VAL A 149 -13.59 5.07 4.43
N SER A 150 -13.46 6.39 4.55
CA SER A 150 -12.18 7.08 4.55
C SER A 150 -11.72 7.27 5.99
N LEU A 151 -10.64 6.58 6.39
CA LEU A 151 -10.09 6.70 7.74
C LEU A 151 -8.97 7.72 7.81
N ASN A 152 -8.91 8.41 8.94
CA ASN A 152 -7.80 9.28 9.29
C ASN A 152 -6.72 8.49 10.04
N THR A 153 -5.94 7.68 9.32
CA THR A 153 -4.92 6.81 9.94
C THR A 153 -3.66 7.55 10.38
N ILE A 154 -3.49 8.83 10.02
CA ILE A 154 -2.37 9.65 10.52
C ILE A 154 -2.44 9.80 12.05
N LEU A 155 -3.64 9.70 12.65
CA LEU A 155 -3.83 9.69 14.11
C LEU A 155 -3.16 8.50 14.80
N TYR A 156 -2.79 7.49 14.01
CA TYR A 156 -2.16 6.24 14.48
C TYR A 156 -0.68 6.17 14.10
N TYR A 157 -0.15 7.21 13.44
CA TYR A 157 1.23 7.26 13.00
C TYR A 157 2.16 7.42 14.20
N GLY A 158 3.06 6.46 14.36
CA GLY A 158 4.00 6.41 15.48
C GLY A 158 4.37 4.98 15.87
N PRO A 159 5.31 4.82 16.81
CA PRO A 159 5.84 3.50 17.17
C PRO A 159 4.84 2.65 17.98
N ASN A 160 3.69 3.20 18.36
CA ASN A 160 2.70 2.50 19.17
C ASN A 160 1.91 1.47 18.36
N LYS A 161 2.36 0.22 18.43
CA LYS A 161 1.77 -0.93 17.73
C LYS A 161 0.32 -1.24 18.15
N LYS A 162 -0.17 -0.70 19.27
CA LYS A 162 -1.54 -0.96 19.76
C LYS A 162 -2.62 -0.55 18.76
N HIS A 163 -2.39 0.51 17.98
CA HIS A 163 -3.34 0.97 16.97
C HIS A 163 -3.46 -0.02 15.81
N ASN A 164 -2.32 -0.56 15.34
CA ASN A 164 -2.28 -1.61 14.34
C ASN A 164 -3.08 -2.84 14.79
N GLU A 165 -2.79 -3.36 15.99
CA GLU A 165 -3.49 -4.54 16.54
C GLU A 165 -5.00 -4.33 16.64
N ARG A 166 -5.42 -3.14 17.11
CA ARG A 166 -6.83 -2.75 17.19
C ARG A 166 -7.48 -2.74 15.81
N LEU A 167 -6.83 -2.14 14.82
CA LEU A 167 -7.36 -1.98 13.47
C LEU A 167 -7.44 -3.32 12.73
N VAL A 168 -6.39 -4.15 12.84
CA VAL A 168 -6.38 -5.53 12.33
C VAL A 168 -7.51 -6.37 12.95
N SER A 169 -7.76 -6.23 14.25
CA SER A 169 -8.88 -6.91 14.91
C SER A 169 -10.25 -6.46 14.37
N ILE A 170 -10.43 -5.16 14.10
CA ILE A 170 -11.65 -4.63 13.49
C ILE A 170 -11.82 -5.19 12.07
N PHE A 171 -10.76 -5.17 11.27
CA PHE A 171 -10.82 -5.70 9.90
C PHE A 171 -11.14 -7.19 9.86
N ARG A 172 -10.55 -8.00 10.75
CA ARG A 172 -10.90 -9.43 10.88
C ARG A 172 -12.39 -9.61 11.19
N LYS A 173 -12.89 -8.84 12.16
CA LYS A 173 -14.29 -8.92 12.63
C LYS A 173 -15.30 -8.59 11.53
N TYR A 174 -14.99 -7.63 10.65
CA TYR A 174 -15.89 -7.15 9.60
C TYR A 174 -15.44 -7.55 8.19
N SER A 175 -14.60 -8.59 8.09
CA SER A 175 -14.00 -9.00 6.83
C SER A 175 -15.01 -9.48 5.78
N ASP A 176 -16.20 -9.90 6.22
CA ASP A 176 -17.33 -10.31 5.39
C ASP A 176 -18.00 -9.17 4.62
N ILE A 177 -17.90 -7.94 5.14
CA ILE A 177 -18.50 -6.73 4.54
C ILE A 177 -17.45 -5.77 3.95
N ILE A 178 -16.15 -5.97 4.24
CA ILE A 178 -15.07 -5.23 3.60
C ILE A 178 -14.76 -5.86 2.24
N ALA A 179 -15.01 -5.12 1.16
CA ALA A 179 -14.78 -5.61 -0.20
C ALA A 179 -13.37 -5.28 -0.75
N GLY A 180 -12.66 -4.36 -0.11
CA GLY A 180 -11.29 -3.99 -0.48
C GLY A 180 -10.69 -2.92 0.43
N HIS A 181 -9.37 -2.96 0.57
CA HIS A 181 -8.60 -1.94 1.30
C HIS A 181 -7.58 -1.27 0.38
N PHE A 182 -7.49 0.06 0.47
CA PHE A 182 -6.67 0.89 -0.39
C PHE A 182 -5.86 1.87 0.46
N TYR A 183 -4.54 1.84 0.31
CA TYR A 183 -3.59 2.66 1.06
C TYR A 183 -2.62 3.37 0.12
N GLY A 184 -1.97 4.40 0.63
CA GLY A 184 -0.81 5.07 0.03
C GLY A 184 0.36 5.11 1.01
N HIS A 185 0.94 6.30 1.18
CA HIS A 185 1.96 6.69 2.15
C HIS A 185 3.36 6.09 1.94
N THR A 186 3.47 4.81 1.61
CA THR A 186 4.77 4.14 1.47
C THR A 186 5.53 4.56 0.21
N HIS A 187 4.83 5.17 -0.75
CA HIS A 187 5.28 5.47 -2.12
C HIS A 187 5.59 4.24 -2.98
N GLN A 188 5.38 3.02 -2.46
CA GLN A 188 5.75 1.77 -3.12
C GLN A 188 4.54 0.89 -3.43
N ASP A 189 4.65 0.11 -4.50
CA ASP A 189 3.62 -0.84 -4.90
C ASP A 189 3.69 -2.11 -4.04
N SER A 190 2.73 -2.28 -3.14
CA SER A 190 2.67 -3.50 -2.34
C SER A 190 1.26 -4.02 -2.18
N ILE A 191 1.18 -5.32 -1.99
CA ILE A 191 -0.06 -6.04 -1.69
C ILE A 191 0.07 -6.72 -0.34
N MET A 192 -1.04 -6.83 0.38
CA MET A 192 -1.09 -7.57 1.64
C MET A 192 -2.34 -8.43 1.68
N VAL A 193 -2.29 -9.50 2.48
CA VAL A 193 -3.41 -10.39 2.72
C VAL A 193 -3.68 -10.45 4.21
N LEU A 194 -4.91 -10.10 4.59
CA LEU A 194 -5.34 -10.26 5.97
C LEU A 194 -5.78 -11.71 6.20
N LEU A 195 -5.12 -12.38 7.15
CA LEU A 195 -5.53 -13.68 7.66
C LEU A 195 -6.37 -13.52 8.94
N ASP A 196 -7.37 -14.38 9.14
CA ASP A 196 -8.05 -14.52 10.42
C ASP A 196 -7.17 -15.24 11.46
N GLN A 197 -7.71 -15.49 12.65
CA GLN A 197 -6.95 -16.13 13.74
C GLN A 197 -6.63 -17.61 13.46
N GLN A 198 -7.30 -18.23 12.50
CA GLN A 198 -7.11 -19.61 12.07
C GLN A 198 -6.19 -19.72 10.85
N GLY A 199 -5.71 -18.58 10.32
CA GLY A 199 -4.85 -18.52 9.15
C GLY A 199 -5.61 -18.55 7.81
N LYS A 200 -6.94 -18.44 7.82
CA LYS A 200 -7.73 -18.35 6.59
C LYS A 200 -7.62 -16.92 6.03
N PRO A 201 -7.39 -16.75 4.71
CA PRO A 201 -7.32 -15.43 4.10
C PRO A 201 -8.73 -14.83 3.98
N VAL A 202 -8.92 -13.62 4.51
CA VAL A 202 -10.23 -12.97 4.63
C VAL A 202 -10.36 -11.65 3.87
N ASN A 203 -9.31 -10.83 3.75
CA ASN A 203 -9.34 -9.60 2.93
C ASN A 203 -8.04 -9.39 2.14
N SER A 204 -8.17 -8.71 1.00
CA SER A 204 -7.07 -8.25 0.14
C SER A 204 -6.84 -6.76 0.36
N LEU A 205 -5.57 -6.34 0.48
CA LEU A 205 -5.17 -4.98 0.75
C LEU A 205 -4.14 -4.53 -0.29
N PHE A 206 -4.28 -3.30 -0.79
CA PHE A 206 -3.47 -2.77 -1.86
C PHE A 206 -2.89 -1.42 -1.47
N VAL A 207 -1.58 -1.29 -1.52
CA VAL A 207 -0.84 -0.04 -1.31
C VAL A 207 -0.41 0.48 -2.67
N SER A 208 -0.76 1.73 -2.96
CA SER A 208 -0.47 2.36 -4.25
C SER A 208 0.85 3.13 -4.17
N PRO A 209 1.69 3.04 -5.23
CA PRO A 209 2.88 3.87 -5.33
C PRO A 209 2.50 5.35 -5.52
N ALA A 210 3.46 6.23 -5.26
CA ALA A 210 3.24 7.67 -5.34
C ALA A 210 3.45 8.22 -6.76
N VAL A 211 2.82 9.36 -7.04
CA VAL A 211 3.18 10.21 -8.19
C VAL A 211 4.55 10.87 -7.94
N THR A 212 4.84 11.25 -6.70
CA THR A 212 6.13 11.84 -6.37
C THR A 212 7.23 10.77 -6.38
N PRO A 213 8.39 11.02 -7.03
CA PRO A 213 9.56 10.15 -7.00
C PRO A 213 10.50 10.51 -5.84
N ILE A 214 10.06 11.32 -4.89
CA ILE A 214 10.93 11.82 -3.81
C ILE A 214 11.36 10.65 -2.90
N LYS A 215 12.65 10.60 -2.61
CA LYS A 215 13.25 9.66 -1.65
C LYS A 215 14.09 10.41 -0.63
N SER A 216 14.20 9.87 0.58
CA SER A 216 15.17 10.36 1.56
C SER A 216 16.60 9.99 1.12
N LEU A 217 17.60 10.75 1.61
CA LEU A 217 19.02 10.52 1.28
C LEU A 217 19.48 9.09 1.63
N LEU A 218 19.00 8.54 2.75
CA LEU A 218 19.35 7.21 3.24
C LEU A 218 18.57 6.06 2.58
N GLN A 219 17.53 6.37 1.79
CA GLN A 219 16.76 5.33 1.11
C GLN A 219 17.53 4.86 -0.14
N PRO A 220 17.74 3.53 -0.28
CA PRO A 220 18.56 2.98 -1.36
C PRO A 220 17.92 3.14 -2.75
N TYR A 221 16.60 3.15 -2.83
CA TYR A 221 15.83 3.28 -4.06
C TYR A 221 14.64 4.23 -3.88
N SER A 222 14.04 4.65 -4.99
CA SER A 222 12.77 5.40 -5.04
C SER A 222 11.73 4.60 -5.85
N ASN A 223 10.69 5.29 -6.30
CA ASN A 223 9.72 4.86 -7.31
C ASN A 223 9.75 5.80 -8.52
N ASN A 224 9.37 5.29 -9.69
CA ASN A 224 8.88 6.17 -10.75
C ASN A 224 7.52 6.75 -10.37
N PRO A 225 7.15 7.94 -10.90
CA PRO A 225 5.79 8.45 -10.81
C PRO A 225 4.77 7.44 -11.33
N ALA A 226 3.70 7.22 -10.56
CA ALA A 226 2.80 6.12 -10.79
C ALA A 226 1.33 6.48 -10.48
N PHE A 227 0.40 5.87 -11.20
CA PHE A 227 -1.02 5.82 -10.83
C PHE A 227 -1.60 4.46 -11.22
N ARG A 228 -2.74 4.07 -10.65
CA ARG A 228 -3.37 2.79 -10.99
C ARG A 228 -4.88 2.88 -11.15
N MET A 229 -5.41 1.90 -11.85
CA MET A 229 -6.85 1.69 -12.02
C MET A 229 -7.24 0.34 -11.45
N TYR A 230 -8.39 0.29 -10.79
CA TYR A 230 -8.95 -0.93 -10.20
C TYR A 230 -10.13 -1.42 -11.03
N LEU A 231 -10.10 -2.68 -11.43
CA LEU A 231 -11.26 -3.38 -11.97
C LEU A 231 -11.97 -4.07 -10.81
N TYR A 232 -13.29 -3.91 -10.70
CA TYR A 232 -14.08 -4.48 -9.61
C TYR A 232 -15.40 -5.06 -10.10
N ASP A 233 -15.93 -6.03 -9.37
CA ASP A 233 -17.22 -6.67 -9.65
C ASP A 233 -18.38 -5.76 -9.23
N THR A 234 -19.38 -5.56 -10.09
CA THR A 234 -20.47 -4.62 -9.80
C THR A 234 -21.56 -5.18 -8.89
N GLU A 235 -21.61 -6.49 -8.68
CA GLU A 235 -22.56 -7.16 -7.79
C GLU A 235 -22.01 -7.23 -6.36
N ASP A 236 -20.75 -7.62 -6.22
CA ASP A 236 -20.13 -7.93 -4.93
C ASP A 236 -18.99 -6.96 -4.54
N PHE A 237 -18.62 -6.04 -5.42
CA PHE A 237 -17.60 -5.00 -5.20
C PHE A 237 -16.19 -5.52 -4.88
N SER A 238 -15.93 -6.81 -5.09
CA SER A 238 -14.61 -7.41 -4.94
C SER A 238 -13.68 -6.97 -6.08
N MET A 239 -12.39 -6.83 -5.76
CA MET A 239 -11.37 -6.46 -6.74
C MET A 239 -11.09 -7.62 -7.69
N GLN A 240 -11.17 -7.32 -8.98
CA GLN A 240 -10.96 -8.26 -10.08
C GLN A 240 -9.58 -8.11 -10.71
N ASP A 241 -9.04 -6.89 -10.80
CA ASP A 241 -7.70 -6.65 -11.32
C ASP A 241 -7.15 -5.26 -10.95
N ILE A 242 -5.84 -5.07 -11.15
CA ILE A 242 -5.13 -3.80 -11.00
C ILE A 242 -4.34 -3.53 -12.26
N TRP A 243 -4.55 -2.36 -12.85
CA TRP A 243 -3.79 -1.86 -13.99
C TRP A 243 -2.87 -0.75 -13.48
N GLN A 244 -1.58 -1.06 -13.40
CA GLN A 244 -0.57 -0.13 -12.92
C GLN A 244 -0.01 0.64 -14.11
N TYR A 245 0.04 1.97 -13.98
CA TYR A 245 0.66 2.87 -14.94
C TYR A 245 1.83 3.58 -14.27
N PHE A 246 2.82 3.92 -15.09
CA PHE A 246 4.00 4.64 -14.63
C PHE A 246 4.53 5.58 -15.71
N LEU A 247 5.33 6.53 -15.26
CA LEU A 247 6.14 7.39 -16.10
C LEU A 247 7.61 7.07 -15.84
N ASN A 248 8.35 6.62 -16.85
CA ASN A 248 9.80 6.54 -16.75
C ASN A 248 10.35 7.97 -16.65
N LEU A 249 10.74 8.38 -15.43
CA LEU A 249 11.11 9.76 -15.15
C LEU A 249 12.40 10.15 -15.88
N THR A 250 13.36 9.24 -15.98
CA THR A 250 14.62 9.46 -16.72
C THR A 250 14.32 9.72 -18.19
N GLU A 251 13.56 8.82 -18.83
CA GLU A 251 13.16 8.97 -20.24
C GLU A 251 12.35 10.26 -20.46
N ALA A 252 11.43 10.59 -19.55
CA ALA A 252 10.60 11.78 -19.65
C ALA A 252 11.42 13.07 -19.57
N ASN A 253 12.42 13.12 -18.69
CA ASN A 253 13.32 14.26 -18.54
C ASN A 253 14.27 14.40 -19.74
N GLU A 254 14.81 13.29 -20.25
CA GLU A 254 15.68 13.32 -21.44
C GLU A 254 14.92 13.78 -22.69
N ARG A 255 13.66 13.32 -22.85
CA ARG A 255 12.84 13.63 -24.02
C ARG A 255 11.97 14.88 -23.88
N GLN A 256 11.92 15.48 -22.70
CA GLN A 256 11.01 16.58 -22.36
C GLN A 256 9.55 16.25 -22.70
N SER A 257 9.13 15.00 -22.44
CA SER A 257 7.80 14.50 -22.80
C SER A 257 7.31 13.44 -21.81
N ALA A 258 6.14 13.67 -21.21
CA ALA A 258 5.56 12.77 -20.21
C ALA A 258 4.74 11.64 -20.86
N ALA A 259 5.42 10.62 -21.38
CA ALA A 259 4.77 9.46 -21.98
C ALA A 259 4.44 8.38 -20.93
N TRP A 260 3.27 8.50 -20.28
CA TRP A 260 2.76 7.47 -19.36
C TRP A 260 2.48 6.14 -20.07
N ARG A 261 2.85 5.02 -19.45
CA ARG A 261 2.67 3.68 -19.99
C ARG A 261 2.09 2.75 -18.95
N ARG A 262 1.39 1.70 -19.40
CA ARG A 262 1.01 0.60 -18.52
C ARG A 262 2.28 -0.16 -18.14
N GLU A 263 2.54 -0.24 -16.85
CA GLU A 263 3.64 -1.03 -16.31
C GLU A 263 3.27 -2.52 -16.36
N TYR A 264 2.15 -2.88 -15.73
CA TYR A 264 1.66 -4.25 -15.69
C TYR A 264 0.14 -4.32 -15.39
N VAL A 265 -0.43 -5.49 -15.63
CA VAL A 265 -1.75 -5.90 -15.14
C VAL A 265 -1.51 -7.03 -14.14
N LEU A 266 -1.97 -6.91 -12.88
CA LEU A 266 -1.55 -7.80 -11.79
C LEU A 266 -1.84 -9.27 -12.11
N ARG A 267 -3.02 -9.56 -12.67
CA ARG A 267 -3.37 -10.93 -13.06
C ARG A 267 -2.47 -11.50 -14.15
N GLU A 268 -2.16 -10.70 -15.17
CA GLU A 268 -1.29 -11.11 -16.27
C GLU A 268 0.14 -11.35 -15.78
N ALA A 269 0.66 -10.43 -14.97
CA ALA A 269 2.04 -10.47 -14.46
C ALA A 269 2.32 -11.69 -13.57
N PHE A 270 1.34 -12.12 -12.77
CA PHE A 270 1.49 -13.20 -11.80
C PHE A 270 0.63 -14.44 -12.09
N GLY A 271 -0.02 -14.51 -13.25
CA GLY A 271 -0.86 -15.64 -13.65
C GLY A 271 -2.05 -15.88 -12.72
N LEU A 272 -2.66 -14.83 -12.17
CA LEU A 272 -3.73 -14.93 -11.18
C LEU A 272 -5.12 -15.02 -11.84
N ALA A 273 -5.97 -15.87 -11.26
CA ALA A 273 -7.37 -15.96 -11.66
C ALA A 273 -8.21 -14.76 -11.19
N ASP A 274 -7.91 -14.23 -10.01
CA ASP A 274 -8.57 -13.08 -9.39
C ASP A 274 -7.66 -12.44 -8.33
N LEU A 275 -8.10 -11.33 -7.72
CA LEU A 275 -7.39 -10.67 -6.62
C LEU A 275 -7.99 -11.01 -5.24
N LYS A 276 -8.68 -12.15 -5.13
CA LYS A 276 -9.29 -12.58 -3.87
C LYS A 276 -8.21 -12.99 -2.87
N PRO A 277 -8.52 -12.97 -1.56
CA PRO A 277 -7.53 -13.22 -0.51
C PRO A 277 -6.77 -14.54 -0.68
N LEU A 278 -7.44 -15.59 -1.14
CA LEU A 278 -6.81 -16.89 -1.37
C LEU A 278 -5.79 -16.88 -2.51
N SER A 279 -6.08 -16.19 -3.62
CA SER A 279 -5.16 -16.07 -4.76
C SER A 279 -3.92 -15.28 -4.36
N LEU A 280 -4.09 -14.19 -3.61
CA LEU A 280 -2.97 -13.39 -3.10
C LEU A 280 -2.15 -14.13 -2.02
N LEU A 281 -2.80 -14.94 -1.16
CA LEU A 281 -2.09 -15.77 -0.20
C LEU A 281 -1.18 -16.78 -0.92
N LYS A 282 -1.70 -17.47 -1.95
CA LYS A 282 -0.91 -18.39 -2.77
C LYS A 282 0.27 -17.69 -3.44
N LEU A 283 0.05 -16.48 -3.96
CA LEU A 283 1.12 -15.67 -4.53
C LEU A 283 2.20 -15.36 -3.49
N GLY A 284 1.83 -14.85 -2.31
CA GLY A 284 2.79 -14.54 -1.25
C GLY A 284 3.55 -15.76 -0.74
N LEU A 285 2.89 -16.91 -0.62
CA LEU A 285 3.56 -18.18 -0.27
C LEU A 285 4.54 -18.63 -1.37
N SER A 286 4.18 -18.46 -2.64
CA SER A 286 5.08 -18.78 -3.77
C SER A 286 6.34 -17.89 -3.81
N PHE A 287 6.28 -16.71 -3.20
CA PHE A 287 7.45 -15.88 -3.04
C PHE A 287 8.43 -16.46 -2.03
N MET A 288 7.99 -17.20 -1.00
CA MET A 288 8.93 -17.85 -0.06
C MET A 288 9.76 -18.94 -0.74
N GLU A 289 9.19 -19.59 -1.77
CA GLU A 289 9.87 -20.58 -2.58
C GLU A 289 10.91 -19.93 -3.51
N GLN A 290 11.77 -20.76 -4.12
CA GLN A 290 12.83 -20.30 -5.02
C GLN A 290 12.24 -19.99 -6.40
N SER A 291 11.55 -18.86 -6.51
CA SER A 291 10.85 -18.41 -7.73
C SER A 291 11.33 -17.03 -8.20
N THR A 292 11.36 -16.82 -9.52
CA THR A 292 11.58 -15.51 -10.18
C THR A 292 10.39 -14.56 -10.02
N ALA A 293 9.28 -15.05 -9.48
CA ALA A 293 8.07 -14.26 -9.24
C ALA A 293 8.31 -13.17 -8.20
N PHE A 294 9.08 -13.45 -7.13
CA PHE A 294 9.43 -12.43 -6.14
C PHE A 294 10.30 -11.32 -6.74
N ASP A 295 11.26 -11.66 -7.61
CA ASP A 295 12.10 -10.65 -8.26
C ASP A 295 11.26 -9.73 -9.16
N SER A 296 10.25 -10.28 -9.83
CA SER A 296 9.30 -9.51 -10.63
C SER A 296 8.43 -8.61 -9.75
N TYR A 297 7.92 -9.13 -8.64
CA TYR A 297 7.21 -8.35 -7.63
C TYR A 297 8.06 -7.20 -7.08
N PHE A 298 9.32 -7.44 -6.75
CA PHE A 298 10.20 -6.41 -6.20
C PHE A 298 10.56 -5.32 -7.23
N LYS A 299 10.62 -5.65 -8.52
CA LYS A 299 10.74 -4.63 -9.59
C LYS A 299 9.51 -3.72 -9.64
N HIS A 300 8.32 -4.31 -9.54
CA HIS A 300 7.06 -3.56 -9.48
C HIS A 300 6.92 -2.76 -8.19
N PHE A 301 7.44 -3.27 -7.06
CA PHE A 301 7.48 -2.55 -5.78
C PHE A 301 8.11 -1.16 -5.91
N MET A 302 9.16 -1.03 -6.72
CA MET A 302 9.84 0.25 -7.03
C MET A 302 9.34 0.91 -8.33
N VAL A 303 8.24 0.44 -8.91
CA VAL A 303 7.66 0.95 -10.17
C VAL A 303 8.70 1.03 -11.30
N GLY A 304 9.53 0.00 -11.43
CA GLY A 304 10.58 -0.06 -12.45
C GLY A 304 11.64 1.05 -12.35
N TYR A 305 11.84 1.64 -11.16
CA TYR A 305 12.85 2.69 -10.93
C TYR A 305 14.26 2.25 -11.34
N ASP A 306 14.70 1.08 -10.87
CA ASP A 306 16.00 0.50 -11.23
C ASP A 306 15.94 -1.02 -11.15
N THR A 307 16.17 -1.67 -12.28
CA THR A 307 16.08 -3.13 -12.44
C THR A 307 17.30 -3.88 -11.91
N SER A 308 18.36 -3.18 -11.50
CA SER A 308 19.59 -3.77 -10.96
C SER A 308 19.49 -4.10 -9.47
N PHE A 309 18.55 -3.47 -8.74
CA PHE A 309 18.31 -3.79 -7.34
C PHE A 309 17.74 -5.20 -7.19
N THR A 310 18.36 -5.98 -6.31
CA THR A 310 17.92 -7.32 -5.94
C THR A 310 17.58 -7.37 -4.46
N CYS A 311 16.52 -8.10 -4.12
CA CYS A 311 16.06 -8.27 -2.75
C CYS A 311 16.17 -9.75 -2.36
N GLY A 312 17.30 -10.13 -1.76
CA GLY A 312 17.56 -11.49 -1.28
C GLY A 312 17.51 -11.60 0.24
N GLY A 313 17.66 -12.83 0.76
CA GLY A 313 17.84 -13.10 2.19
C GLY A 313 16.82 -12.36 3.08
N ALA A 314 17.33 -11.58 4.03
CA ALA A 314 16.51 -10.82 4.99
C ALA A 314 15.56 -9.80 4.33
N CYS A 315 15.92 -9.20 3.20
CA CYS A 315 15.04 -8.29 2.46
C CYS A 315 13.79 -9.02 1.97
N LYS A 316 14.00 -10.17 1.33
CA LYS A 316 12.92 -11.03 0.82
C LYS A 316 12.00 -11.51 1.93
N ILE A 317 12.58 -12.00 3.03
CA ILE A 317 11.82 -12.44 4.20
C ILE A 317 10.97 -11.29 4.76
N SER A 318 11.55 -10.10 4.93
CA SER A 318 10.82 -8.95 5.47
C SER A 318 9.64 -8.54 4.57
N GLN A 319 9.85 -8.51 3.25
CA GLN A 319 8.82 -8.19 2.27
C GLN A 319 7.67 -9.21 2.28
N VAL A 320 8.00 -10.50 2.22
CA VAL A 320 6.98 -11.56 2.18
C VAL A 320 6.24 -11.67 3.53
N CYS A 321 6.95 -11.51 4.65
CA CYS A 321 6.31 -11.48 5.97
C CYS A 321 5.37 -10.27 6.12
N ALA A 322 5.75 -9.09 5.62
CA ALA A 322 4.89 -7.91 5.65
C ALA A 322 3.64 -8.07 4.76
N MET A 323 3.78 -8.76 3.62
CA MET A 323 2.64 -9.11 2.76
C MET A 323 1.65 -10.07 3.44
N LEU A 324 2.16 -11.05 4.20
CA LEU A 324 1.33 -12.15 4.74
C LEU A 324 0.82 -11.94 6.17
N TYR A 325 1.50 -11.11 6.98
CA TYR A 325 1.25 -11.01 8.41
C TYR A 325 1.20 -9.57 8.88
N LEU A 326 -0.03 -9.08 9.12
CA LEU A 326 -0.31 -7.69 9.47
C LEU A 326 -0.32 -7.44 10.99
N ASP A 327 -0.38 -8.48 11.82
CA ASP A 327 -0.23 -8.34 13.28
C ASP A 327 1.20 -8.61 13.72
N GLN A 328 1.60 -7.97 14.82
CA GLN A 328 2.96 -8.02 15.33
C GLN A 328 3.43 -9.44 15.63
N LEU A 329 2.58 -10.25 16.27
CA LEU A 329 2.97 -11.59 16.71
C LEU A 329 3.27 -12.50 15.52
N SER A 330 2.39 -12.49 14.53
CA SER A 330 2.53 -13.32 13.33
C SER A 330 3.69 -12.84 12.44
N TYR A 331 3.86 -11.52 12.30
CA TYR A 331 4.98 -10.93 11.58
C TYR A 331 6.32 -11.33 12.21
N SER A 332 6.48 -11.13 13.52
CA SER A 332 7.72 -11.48 14.23
C SER A 332 8.05 -12.97 14.09
N ARG A 333 7.06 -13.85 14.23
CA ARG A 333 7.26 -15.30 14.02
C ARG A 333 7.67 -15.65 12.59
N CYS A 334 7.13 -14.95 11.59
CA CYS A 334 7.52 -15.17 10.20
C CYS A 334 8.98 -14.78 9.96
N VAL A 335 9.39 -13.60 10.44
CA VAL A 335 10.77 -13.12 10.28
C VAL A 335 11.76 -14.00 11.04
N GLU A 336 11.43 -14.41 12.27
CA GLU A 336 12.26 -15.32 13.07
C GLU A 336 12.45 -16.68 12.41
N LYS A 337 11.42 -17.25 11.78
CA LYS A 337 11.52 -18.52 11.05
C LYS A 337 12.27 -18.41 9.73
N GLY A 338 12.25 -17.23 9.11
CA GLY A 338 12.99 -16.96 7.88
C GLY A 338 14.46 -16.63 8.11
N GLY A 339 14.81 -16.12 9.29
CA GLY A 339 16.19 -15.89 9.71
C GLY A 339 16.91 -17.20 10.03
N TRP A 340 18.09 -17.38 9.45
CA TRP A 340 19.05 -18.42 9.82
C TRP A 340 19.71 -18.10 11.16
#